data_AF-A0A933KBL8-F1
#
_entry.id   AF-A0A933KBL8-F1
#
_cell.length_a   1.000
_cell.length_b   1.000
_cell.length_c   1.000
_cell.angle_alpha   90.00
_cell.angle_beta   90.00
_cell.angle_gamma   90.00
#
_symmetry.space_group_name_H-M   'P 1'
#
loop_
_entity.id
_entity.type
_entity.pdbx_description
1 polymer ?
#
loop_
_entity_poly.entity_id
_entity_poly.type
_entity_poly.pdbx_seq_one_letter_code
_entity_poly.pdbx_strand_id
1 'polypeptide(L)'
;MDRATLITLLVVIAAIVSYADELAVALRSLLDAAGSPRRRRPEPPVGLLELAATDLVSADPVRIDRGTAILTFQPGEEAVAQLIKLLAHPDQEVGRRAATILHRRQDPQGLEPLYRWLAQRPAA
;
A
#
# COMPACT_ATOMS: atom_id res chain seq x y z
N MET A 1 52.05 9.88 29.27
CA MET A 1 51.16 10.29 28.16
C MET A 1 50.66 11.68 28.50
N ASP A 2 51.11 12.70 27.77
CA ASP A 2 50.89 14.09 28.15
C ASP A 2 49.47 14.56 27.86
N ARG A 3 48.99 15.51 28.66
CA ARG A 3 47.64 16.09 28.56
C ARG A 3 47.35 16.63 27.16
N ALA A 4 48.37 17.20 26.51
CA ALA A 4 48.29 17.69 25.13
C ALA A 4 48.04 16.55 24.13
N THR A 5 48.74 15.42 24.27
CA THR A 5 48.58 14.24 23.40
C THR A 5 47.19 13.62 23.53
N LEU A 6 46.63 13.60 24.74
CA LEU A 6 45.27 13.14 25.00
C LEU A 6 44.22 14.03 24.33
N ILE A 7 44.38 15.35 24.42
CA ILE A 7 43.45 16.30 23.80
C ILE A 7 43.50 16.17 22.27
N THR A 8 44.68 16.08 21.68
CA THR A 8 44.83 15.90 20.22
C THR A 8 44.17 14.61 19.74
N LEU A 9 44.38 13.48 20.44
CA LEU A 9 43.75 12.21 20.09
C LEU A 9 42.22 12.30 20.12
N LEU A 10 41.67 12.96 21.14
CA LEU A 10 40.22 13.10 21.32
C LEU A 10 39.59 13.96 20.20
N VAL A 11 40.27 15.03 19.79
CA VAL A 11 39.84 15.86 18.65
C VAL A 11 39.88 15.07 17.33
N VAL A 12 40.92 14.27 17.10
CA VAL A 12 41.02 13.43 15.90
C VAL A 12 39.90 12.38 15.86
N ILE A 13 39.62 11.72 17.00
CA ILE A 13 38.52 10.74 17.10
C ILE A 13 37.17 11.44 16.86
N ALA A 14 36.93 12.60 17.47
CA ALA A 14 35.70 13.36 17.28
C ALA A 14 35.50 13.80 15.82
N ALA A 15 36.58 14.19 15.13
CA ALA A 15 36.53 14.55 13.71
C ALA A 15 36.19 13.33 12.82
N ILE A 16 36.76 12.15 13.13
CA ILE A 16 36.45 10.90 12.42
C ILE A 16 34.99 10.49 12.64
N VAL A 17 34.49 10.59 13.88
CA VAL A 17 33.09 10.27 14.22
C VAL A 17 32.13 11.23 13.53
N SER A 18 32.43 12.53 13.53
CA SER A 18 31.62 13.54 12.84
C SER A 18 31.58 13.32 11.33
N TYR A 19 32.71 12.92 10.73
CA TYR A 19 32.77 12.60 9.30
C TYR A 19 31.99 11.33 8.95
N ALA A 20 32.00 10.34 9.83
CA ALA A 20 31.19 9.13 9.68
C ALA A 20 29.68 9.41 9.78
N ASP A 21 29.27 10.35 10.62
CA ASP A 21 27.87 10.76 10.77
C ASP A 21 27.36 11.47 9.52
N GLU A 22 28.14 12.42 8.98
CA GLU A 22 27.85 13.10 7.71
C GLU A 22 27.78 12.11 6.54
N LEU A 23 28.69 11.14 6.48
CA LEU A 23 28.63 10.07 5.49
C LEU A 23 27.40 9.18 5.66
N ALA A 24 26.99 8.88 6.89
CA ALA A 24 25.79 8.10 7.16
C ALA A 24 24.52 8.84 6.75
N VAL A 25 24.44 10.15 6.98
CA VAL A 25 23.32 11.00 6.55
C VAL A 25 23.29 11.12 5.03
N ALA A 26 24.44 11.36 4.39
CA ALA A 26 24.56 11.44 2.94
C ALA A 26 24.21 10.10 2.28
N LEU A 27 24.69 8.98 2.84
CA LEU A 27 24.37 7.64 2.37
C LEU A 27 22.89 7.32 2.58
N ARG A 28 22.27 7.74 3.69
CA ARG A 28 20.84 7.54 3.93
C ARG A 28 19.99 8.38 3.00
N SER A 29 20.35 9.63 2.75
CA SER A 29 19.72 10.50 1.75
C SER A 29 19.85 9.91 0.34
N LEU A 30 21.01 9.35 0.00
CA LEU A 30 21.24 8.67 -1.27
C LEU A 30 20.51 7.32 -1.37
N LEU A 31 20.37 6.59 -0.27
CA LEU A 31 19.60 5.35 -0.19
C LEU A 31 18.09 5.60 -0.14
N ASP A 32 17.64 6.76 0.33
CA ASP A 32 16.24 7.22 0.24
C ASP A 32 15.95 7.74 -1.18
N ALA A 33 16.91 8.40 -1.83
CA ALA A 33 16.83 8.80 -3.24
C ALA A 33 16.92 7.60 -4.20
N ALA A 34 17.71 6.58 -3.85
CA ALA A 34 17.76 5.28 -4.52
C ALA A 34 16.66 4.32 -4.01
N GLY A 35 16.00 4.71 -2.92
CA GLY A 35 14.97 3.99 -2.18
C GLY A 35 13.66 4.07 -2.93
N SER A 36 13.55 3.20 -3.91
CA SER A 36 12.40 3.00 -4.78
C SER A 36 12.28 4.08 -5.86
N PRO A 37 12.76 3.82 -7.10
CA PRO A 37 11.78 3.91 -8.16
C PRO A 37 10.60 3.11 -7.62
N ARG A 38 9.46 3.76 -7.34
CA ARG A 38 8.19 3.05 -7.40
C ARG A 38 8.31 2.30 -8.70
N ARG A 39 8.69 1.01 -8.64
CA ARG A 39 8.70 0.17 -9.81
C ARG A 39 7.27 0.38 -10.24
N ARG A 40 7.07 1.07 -11.37
CA ARG A 40 5.84 1.00 -12.12
C ARG A 40 5.74 -0.49 -12.41
N ARG A 41 5.22 -1.23 -11.42
CA ARG A 41 4.80 -2.60 -11.57
C ARG A 41 3.82 -2.49 -12.71
N PRO A 42 3.98 -3.32 -13.75
CA PRO A 42 3.14 -3.22 -14.93
C PRO A 42 1.71 -3.16 -14.43
N GLU A 43 1.04 -2.04 -14.72
CA GLU A 43 -0.39 -1.93 -14.45
C GLU A 43 -1.01 -3.16 -15.11
N PRO A 44 -1.89 -3.91 -14.42
CA PRO A 44 -2.70 -4.87 -15.15
C PRO A 44 -3.35 -4.07 -16.29
N PRO A 45 -3.37 -4.60 -17.53
CA PRO A 45 -4.05 -3.89 -18.61
C PRO A 45 -5.43 -3.54 -18.07
N VAL A 46 -5.83 -2.27 -18.16
CA VAL A 46 -7.04 -1.70 -17.53
C VAL A 46 -8.26 -2.66 -17.65
N GLY A 47 -8.33 -3.40 -18.75
CA GLY A 47 -9.33 -4.46 -18.97
C GLY A 47 -9.37 -5.63 -17.97
N LEU A 48 -8.30 -6.00 -17.27
CA LEU A 48 -8.32 -7.12 -16.31
C LEU A 48 -9.00 -6.73 -14.99
N LEU A 49 -8.74 -5.53 -14.48
CA LEU A 49 -9.43 -5.01 -13.29
C LEU A 49 -10.88 -4.67 -13.60
N GLU A 50 -11.14 -4.11 -14.79
CA GLU A 50 -12.49 -3.84 -15.27
C GLU A 50 -13.30 -5.13 -15.49
N LEU A 51 -12.69 -6.16 -16.08
CA LEU A 51 -13.28 -7.49 -16.19
C LEU A 51 -13.60 -8.08 -14.81
N ALA A 52 -12.66 -7.99 -13.87
CA ALA A 52 -12.87 -8.52 -12.52
C ALA A 52 -13.98 -7.78 -11.76
N ALA A 53 -14.08 -6.47 -11.92
CA ALA A 53 -15.20 -5.68 -11.39
C ALA A 53 -16.53 -6.11 -12.03
N THR A 54 -16.57 -6.24 -13.36
CA THR A 54 -17.74 -6.72 -14.10
C THR A 54 -18.17 -8.12 -13.66
N ASP A 55 -17.21 -9.00 -13.41
CA ASP A 55 -17.43 -10.35 -12.91
C ASP A 55 -18.02 -10.37 -11.50
N LEU A 56 -17.64 -9.41 -10.64
CA LEU A 56 -18.19 -9.28 -9.29
C LEU A 56 -19.66 -8.85 -9.28
N VAL A 57 -20.08 -8.09 -10.31
CA VAL A 57 -21.47 -7.69 -10.57
C VAL A 57 -22.29 -8.83 -11.16
N SER A 58 -21.65 -9.88 -11.68
CA SER A 58 -22.36 -11.01 -12.29
C SER A 58 -23.20 -11.80 -11.29
N ALA A 59 -24.20 -12.51 -11.82
CA ALA A 59 -24.94 -13.55 -11.11
C ALA A 59 -24.29 -14.94 -11.24
N ASP A 60 -23.36 -15.12 -12.18
CA ASP A 60 -22.66 -16.38 -12.41
C ASP A 60 -21.60 -16.62 -11.31
N PRO A 61 -21.72 -17.70 -10.50
CA PRO A 61 -20.77 -18.01 -9.43
C PRO A 61 -19.31 -18.11 -9.91
N VAL A 62 -19.09 -18.69 -11.09
CA VAL A 62 -17.73 -18.88 -11.63
C VAL A 62 -17.08 -17.53 -11.94
N ARG A 63 -17.88 -16.58 -12.43
CA ARG A 63 -17.42 -15.22 -12.69
C ARG A 63 -17.14 -14.50 -11.38
N ILE A 64 -18.05 -14.59 -10.42
CA ILE A 64 -17.88 -13.97 -9.09
C ILE A 64 -16.58 -14.45 -8.43
N ASP A 65 -16.30 -15.75 -8.47
CA ASP A 65 -15.10 -16.34 -7.89
C ASP A 65 -13.84 -15.81 -8.59
N ARG A 66 -13.85 -15.75 -9.93
CA ARG A 66 -12.75 -15.17 -10.71
C ARG A 66 -12.52 -13.71 -10.37
N GLY A 67 -13.56 -12.89 -10.37
CA GLY A 67 -13.49 -11.46 -10.03
C GLY A 67 -12.99 -11.24 -8.60
N THR A 68 -13.48 -12.06 -7.65
CA THR A 68 -13.04 -12.05 -6.25
C THR A 68 -11.57 -12.38 -6.13
N ALA A 69 -11.10 -13.44 -6.79
CA ALA A 69 -9.70 -13.85 -6.75
C ALA A 69 -8.80 -12.74 -7.29
N ILE A 70 -9.13 -12.17 -8.45
CA ILE A 70 -8.38 -11.07 -9.06
C ILE A 70 -8.36 -9.86 -8.11
N LEU A 71 -9.51 -9.36 -7.67
CA LEU A 71 -9.58 -8.16 -6.83
C LEU A 71 -9.02 -8.38 -5.42
N THR A 72 -8.88 -9.62 -4.96
CA THR A 72 -8.24 -9.94 -3.67
C THR A 72 -6.72 -9.92 -3.78
N PHE A 73 -6.17 -10.56 -4.81
CA PHE A 73 -4.72 -10.78 -4.92
C PHE A 73 -3.99 -9.76 -5.79
N GLN A 74 -4.71 -8.99 -6.61
CA GLN A 74 -4.08 -8.00 -7.48
C GLN A 74 -3.44 -6.88 -6.64
N PRO A 75 -2.13 -6.63 -6.76
CA PRO A 75 -1.47 -5.55 -6.04
C PRO A 75 -1.84 -4.18 -6.62
N GLY A 76 -1.76 -3.16 -5.79
CA GLY A 76 -1.89 -1.76 -6.20
C GLY A 76 -3.21 -1.10 -5.81
N GLU A 77 -3.18 0.23 -5.82
CA GLU A 77 -4.27 1.12 -5.39
C GLU A 77 -5.48 1.04 -6.34
N GLU A 78 -5.27 0.74 -7.62
CA GLU A 78 -6.34 0.67 -8.62
C GLU A 78 -7.35 -0.45 -8.30
N ALA A 79 -6.90 -1.59 -7.78
CA ALA A 79 -7.79 -2.67 -7.34
C ALA A 79 -8.66 -2.22 -6.15
N VAL A 80 -8.08 -1.45 -5.23
CA VAL A 80 -8.78 -0.86 -4.09
C VAL A 80 -9.79 0.18 -4.57
N ALA A 81 -9.40 1.02 -5.53
CA ALA A 81 -10.29 2.02 -6.14
C ALA A 81 -11.51 1.37 -6.82
N GLN A 82 -11.33 0.25 -7.53
CA GLN A 82 -12.44 -0.50 -8.12
C GLN A 82 -13.38 -1.06 -7.04
N LEU A 83 -12.83 -1.62 -5.96
CA LEU A 83 -13.63 -2.11 -4.84
C LEU A 83 -14.40 -1.00 -4.14
N ILE A 84 -13.80 0.18 -3.97
CA ILE A 84 -14.47 1.37 -3.41
C ILE A 84 -15.63 1.79 -4.31
N LYS A 85 -15.48 1.78 -5.64
CA LYS A 85 -16.59 2.04 -6.57
C LYS A 85 -17.73 1.02 -6.39
N LEU A 86 -17.38 -0.26 -6.24
CA LEU A 86 -18.36 -1.35 -6.05
C LEU A 86 -19.09 -1.29 -4.70
N LEU A 87 -18.52 -0.67 -3.65
CA LEU A 87 -19.25 -0.42 -2.40
C LEU A 87 -20.51 0.43 -2.63
N ALA A 88 -20.46 1.38 -3.57
CA ALA A 88 -21.57 2.28 -3.90
C ALA A 88 -22.52 1.69 -4.96
N HIS A 89 -22.37 0.42 -5.32
CA HIS A 89 -23.22 -0.23 -6.32
C HIS A 89 -24.67 -0.34 -5.82
N PRO A 90 -25.70 -0.14 -6.69
CA PRO A 90 -27.10 -0.18 -6.28
C PRO A 90 -27.56 -1.55 -5.77
N ASP A 91 -26.97 -2.63 -6.27
CA ASP A 91 -27.15 -3.97 -5.72
C ASP A 91 -26.36 -4.13 -4.41
N GLN A 92 -27.08 -4.32 -3.30
CA GLN A 92 -26.48 -4.51 -1.98
C GLN A 92 -25.55 -5.72 -1.89
N GLU A 93 -25.81 -6.79 -2.64
CA GLU A 93 -24.97 -7.99 -2.57
C GLU A 93 -23.61 -7.74 -3.22
N VAL A 94 -23.57 -6.95 -4.31
CA VAL A 94 -22.32 -6.47 -4.91
C VAL A 94 -21.53 -5.62 -3.90
N GLY A 95 -22.19 -4.69 -3.23
CA GLY A 95 -21.57 -3.89 -2.16
C GLY A 95 -21.02 -4.76 -1.03
N ARG A 96 -21.76 -5.80 -0.61
CA ARG A 96 -21.34 -6.73 0.44
C ARG A 96 -20.11 -7.56 0.03
N ARG A 97 -20.06 -8.02 -1.23
CA ARG A 97 -18.88 -8.70 -1.80
C ARG A 97 -17.66 -7.78 -1.80
N ALA A 98 -17.82 -6.55 -2.28
CA ALA A 98 -16.75 -5.55 -2.30
C ALA A 98 -16.24 -5.24 -0.88
N ALA A 99 -17.14 -5.06 0.09
CA ALA A 99 -16.81 -4.86 1.49
C ALA A 99 -16.01 -6.03 2.08
N THR A 100 -16.42 -7.26 1.76
CA THR A 100 -15.72 -8.48 2.19
C THR A 100 -14.30 -8.55 1.63
N ILE A 101 -14.10 -8.14 0.37
CA ILE A 101 -12.77 -8.13 -0.25
C ILE A 101 -11.91 -7.01 0.35
N LEU A 102 -12.43 -5.79 0.52
CA LEU A 102 -11.71 -4.68 1.17
C LEU A 102 -11.26 -5.05 2.58
N HIS A 103 -12.14 -5.69 3.36
CA HIS A 103 -11.79 -6.20 4.67
C HIS A 103 -10.66 -7.23 4.61
N ARG A 104 -10.70 -8.18 3.66
CA ARG A 104 -9.61 -9.17 3.50
C ARG A 104 -8.28 -8.54 3.11
N ARG A 105 -8.29 -7.46 2.32
CA ARG A 105 -7.08 -6.78 1.85
C ARG A 105 -6.38 -5.97 2.96
N GLN A 106 -7.13 -5.48 3.96
CA GLN A 106 -6.60 -4.62 5.03
C GLN A 106 -5.82 -3.40 4.51
N ASP A 107 -6.13 -2.95 3.29
CA ASP A 107 -5.46 -1.80 2.68
C ASP A 107 -5.97 -0.50 3.34
N PRO A 108 -5.08 0.35 3.89
CA PRO A 108 -5.48 1.58 4.56
C PRO A 108 -6.37 2.50 3.72
N GLN A 109 -6.17 2.56 2.40
CA GLN A 109 -6.99 3.38 1.51
C GLN A 109 -8.42 2.83 1.36
N GLY A 110 -8.60 1.52 1.57
CA GLY A 110 -9.87 0.82 1.47
C GLY A 110 -10.65 0.70 2.78
N LEU A 111 -9.97 0.77 3.93
CA LEU A 111 -10.59 0.58 5.25
C LEU A 111 -11.49 1.76 5.64
N GLU A 112 -11.07 3.00 5.40
CA GLU A 112 -11.89 4.17 5.73
C GLU A 112 -13.21 4.19 4.94
N PRO A 113 -13.23 4.00 3.59
CA PRO A 113 -14.47 3.82 2.84
C PRO A 113 -15.33 2.65 3.31
N LEU A 114 -14.70 1.51 3.65
CA LEU A 114 -15.40 0.34 4.18
C LEU A 114 -16.13 0.67 5.49
N TYR A 115 -15.46 1.31 6.45
CA TYR A 115 -16.08 1.65 7.73
C TYR A 115 -17.22 2.64 7.58
N ARG A 116 -17.08 3.64 6.70
CA ARG A 116 -18.19 4.55 6.37
C ARG A 116 -19.38 3.81 5.77
N TRP A 117 -19.13 2.90 4.84
CA TRP A 117 -20.19 2.08 4.24
C TRP A 117 -20.91 1.22 5.28
N LEU A 118 -20.16 0.59 6.20
CA LEU A 118 -20.74 -0.20 7.30
C LEU A 118 -21.56 0.66 8.27
N ALA A 119 -21.10 1.86 8.60
CA ALA A 119 -21.81 2.77 9.50
C ALA A 119 -23.13 3.29 8.92
N GLN A 120 -23.24 3.38 7.59
CA GLN A 120 -24.47 3.79 6.90
C GLN A 120 -25.49 2.65 6.79
N ARG A 121 -25.11 1.41 7.10
CA ARG A 121 -25.97 0.24 7.00
C ARG A 121 -26.63 -0.03 8.36
N PRO A 122 -27.97 -0.08 8.45
CA PRO A 122 -28.62 -0.54 9.68
C PRO A 122 -28.21 -1.99 9.94
N ALA A 123 -27.96 -2.35 11.20
CA ALA A 123 -27.72 -3.73 11.60
C ALA A 123 -28.90 -4.58 11.12
N ALA A 124 -28.62 -5.50 10.19
CA ALA A 124 -29.58 -6.45 9.66
C ALA A 124 -29.74 -7.64 10.61
#